data_AF-A0A2G6EWJ1-F1
#
_entry.id   AF-A0A2G6EWJ1-F1
#
_cell.length_a   1.000
_cell.length_b   1.000
_cell.length_c   1.000
_cell.angle_alpha   90.00
_cell.angle_beta   90.00
_cell.angle_gamma   90.00
#
_symmetry.space_group_name_H-M   'P 1'
#
loop_
_entity.id
_entity.type
_entity.pdbx_description
1 polymer ?
#
loop_
_entity_poly.entity_id
_entity_poly.type
_entity_poly.pdbx_seq_one_letter_code
_entity_poly.pdbx_strand_id
1 'polypeptide(L)'
;MRIMMFSWFKRLLTDKKSDNHWIADVSVAGLQHYRGNDLAELIKEGDTLELKQQPDNPYDENAIMVMWHNNKIGYIPRALAKDIRRKISAGVVIKASIVEIKPIRFGRKWIKVRLQAMP
;
A
#
# COMPACT_ATOMS: atom_id res chain seq x y z
N MET A 1 49.31 -12.59 23.98
CA MET A 1 47.98 -12.87 24.56
C MET A 1 46.93 -12.41 23.56
N ARG A 2 46.19 -13.32 22.93
CA ARG A 2 45.28 -13.04 21.80
C ARG A 2 43.85 -12.94 22.33
N ILE A 3 43.32 -11.73 22.48
CA ILE A 3 41.94 -11.54 22.92
C ILE A 3 41.08 -11.33 21.67
N MET A 4 40.37 -12.39 21.28
CA MET A 4 39.29 -12.35 20.29
C MET A 4 38.10 -11.59 20.88
N MET A 5 38.03 -10.28 20.64
CA MET A 5 36.83 -9.47 20.89
C MET A 5 36.26 -8.89 19.58
N PHE A 6 36.39 -9.62 18.47
CA PHE A 6 35.89 -9.19 17.15
C PHE A 6 34.74 -10.04 16.60
N SER A 7 34.17 -10.95 17.41
CA SER A 7 33.10 -11.87 16.98
C SER A 7 31.77 -11.73 17.74
N TRP A 8 31.62 -10.71 18.59
CA TRP A 8 30.33 -10.38 19.20
C TRP A 8 29.69 -9.10 18.61
N PHE A 9 30.51 -8.14 18.17
CA PHE A 9 30.01 -6.92 17.54
C PHE A 9 29.56 -7.10 16.08
N LYS A 10 30.09 -8.12 15.37
CA LYS A 10 29.63 -8.44 14.01
C LYS A 10 28.25 -9.09 13.99
N ARG A 11 27.77 -9.66 15.11
CA ARG A 11 26.46 -10.33 15.24
C ARG A 11 25.31 -9.37 15.60
N LEU A 12 25.63 -8.18 16.12
CA LEU A 12 24.68 -7.07 16.29
C LEU A 12 24.61 -6.15 15.06
N LEU A 13 25.43 -6.41 14.05
CA LEU A 13 25.38 -5.81 12.72
C LEU A 13 25.19 -6.87 11.61
N THR A 14 24.73 -8.07 11.98
CA THR A 14 24.23 -9.08 11.03
C THR A 14 22.80 -9.45 11.37
N ASP A 15 21.89 -8.55 11.03
CA ASP A 15 20.65 -8.92 10.33
C ASP A 15 20.12 -7.68 9.60
N LYS A 16 20.91 -7.16 8.66
CA LYS A 16 20.34 -6.40 7.54
C LYS A 16 19.86 -7.41 6.49
N LYS A 17 19.03 -8.36 6.92
CA LYS A 17 18.27 -9.22 6.03
C LYS A 17 17.25 -8.30 5.37
N SER A 18 17.19 -8.35 4.05
CA SER A 18 16.17 -7.63 3.30
C SER A 18 14.81 -8.22 3.69
N ASP A 19 14.18 -7.66 4.73
CA ASP A 19 12.81 -7.92 5.12
C ASP A 19 11.90 -7.31 4.05
N ASN A 20 11.91 -7.90 2.86
CA ASN A 20 11.20 -7.43 1.68
C ASN A 20 9.70 -7.75 1.81
N HIS A 21 9.07 -7.13 2.81
CA HIS A 21 7.63 -7.05 2.99
C HIS A 21 6.94 -6.22 1.90
N TRP A 22 7.71 -5.53 1.06
CA TRP A 22 7.21 -4.77 -0.07
C TRP A 22 6.49 -5.67 -1.08
N ILE A 23 5.25 -5.29 -1.43
CA ILE A 23 4.45 -5.98 -2.45
C ILE A 23 4.45 -5.17 -3.74
N ALA A 24 4.05 -3.89 -3.67
CA ALA A 24 3.96 -3.03 -4.83
C ALA A 24 3.83 -1.56 -4.43
N ASP A 25 4.24 -0.66 -5.32
CA ASP A 25 3.80 0.73 -5.32
C ASP A 25 2.87 0.97 -6.51
N VAL A 26 1.64 1.41 -6.27
CA VAL A 26 0.60 1.56 -7.30
C VAL A 26 -0.10 2.90 -7.21
N SER A 27 -0.55 3.42 -8.37
CA SER A 27 -1.45 4.57 -8.39
C SER A 27 -2.89 4.13 -8.15
N VAL A 28 -3.59 4.79 -7.22
CA VAL A 28 -5.01 4.51 -6.95
C VAL A 28 -5.83 4.76 -8.22
N ALA A 29 -6.61 3.77 -8.63
CA ALA A 29 -7.49 3.85 -9.78
C ALA A 29 -8.83 4.50 -9.42
N GLY A 30 -9.36 5.30 -10.35
CA GLY A 30 -10.70 5.88 -10.24
C GLY A 30 -10.85 7.01 -9.22
N LEU A 31 -9.74 7.59 -8.73
CA LEU A 31 -9.74 8.69 -7.75
C LEU A 31 -10.63 9.87 -8.17
N GLN A 32 -10.70 10.16 -9.47
CA GLN A 32 -11.50 11.24 -10.04
C GLN A 32 -13.03 11.04 -9.94
N HIS A 33 -13.51 9.81 -9.70
CA HIS A 33 -14.94 9.50 -9.67
C HIS A 33 -15.56 9.62 -8.28
N TYR A 34 -14.76 9.93 -7.27
CA TYR A 34 -15.19 10.06 -5.88
C TYR A 34 -14.95 11.48 -5.40
N ARG A 35 -15.32 11.77 -4.14
CA ARG A 35 -14.96 13.03 -3.44
C ARG A 35 -13.44 13.17 -3.22
N GLY A 36 -12.64 12.48 -4.02
CA GLY A 36 -11.19 12.49 -3.99
C GLY A 36 -10.60 13.86 -4.20
N ASN A 37 -11.26 14.80 -4.88
CA ASN A 37 -10.78 16.19 -4.98
C ASN A 37 -10.99 17.01 -3.70
N ASP A 38 -12.06 16.78 -2.93
CA ASP A 38 -12.29 17.47 -1.65
C ASP A 38 -11.41 16.89 -0.54
N LEU A 39 -11.27 15.55 -0.52
CA LEU A 39 -10.48 14.83 0.48
C LEU A 39 -8.98 14.87 0.19
N ALA A 40 -8.62 15.06 -1.08
CA ALA A 40 -7.26 15.22 -1.55
C ALA A 40 -6.45 16.22 -0.73
N GLU A 41 -7.04 17.35 -0.36
CA GLU A 41 -6.32 18.40 0.36
C GLU A 41 -5.98 18.02 1.80
N LEU A 42 -6.74 17.07 2.36
CA LEU A 42 -6.55 16.58 3.73
C LEU A 42 -5.59 15.39 3.79
N ILE A 43 -5.52 14.62 2.71
CA ILE A 43 -4.66 13.44 2.57
C ILE A 43 -3.19 13.84 2.54
N LYS A 44 -2.36 13.14 3.33
CA LYS A 44 -0.92 13.36 3.41
C LYS A 44 -0.12 12.09 3.11
N GLU A 45 1.13 12.27 2.71
CA GLU A 45 2.07 11.16 2.65
C GLU A 45 2.27 10.55 4.04
N GLY A 46 2.36 9.24 4.11
CA GLY A 46 2.41 8.47 5.36
C GLY A 46 1.04 8.04 5.89
N ASP A 47 -0.06 8.63 5.42
CA ASP A 47 -1.40 8.23 5.84
C ASP A 47 -1.65 6.75 5.53
N THR A 48 -2.29 6.06 6.48
CA THR A 48 -2.65 4.64 6.34
C THR A 48 -4.00 4.52 5.64
N LEU A 49 -4.12 3.46 4.85
CA LEU A 49 -5.32 3.16 4.06
C LEU A 49 -5.86 1.78 4.43
N GLU A 50 -7.17 1.66 4.36
CA GLU A 50 -7.85 0.38 4.49
C GLU A 50 -8.14 -0.21 3.12
N LEU A 51 -7.96 -1.53 3.00
CA LEU A 51 -8.26 -2.30 1.80
C LEU A 51 -9.48 -3.19 2.04
N LYS A 52 -10.50 -3.06 1.20
CA LYS A 52 -11.73 -3.86 1.31
C LYS A 52 -12.00 -4.62 0.01
N GLN A 53 -12.01 -5.95 0.08
CA GLN A 53 -12.43 -6.79 -1.05
C GLN A 53 -13.92 -6.55 -1.36
N GLN A 54 -14.26 -6.51 -2.65
CA GLN A 54 -15.63 -6.41 -3.14
C GLN A 54 -15.94 -7.54 -4.14
N PRO A 55 -16.18 -8.78 -3.67
CA PRO A 55 -16.47 -9.91 -4.55
C PRO A 55 -17.72 -9.70 -5.41
N ASP A 56 -18.71 -8.97 -4.91
CA ASP A 56 -19.97 -8.69 -5.61
C ASP A 56 -19.91 -7.44 -6.50
N ASN A 57 -18.71 -6.93 -6.80
CA ASN A 57 -18.56 -5.78 -7.68
C ASN A 57 -18.93 -6.18 -9.13
N PRO A 58 -19.89 -5.49 -9.78
CA PRO A 58 -20.42 -5.91 -11.08
C PRO A 58 -19.42 -5.78 -12.24
N TYR A 59 -18.33 -5.02 -12.06
CA TYR A 59 -17.33 -4.77 -13.10
C TYR A 59 -16.09 -5.66 -12.97
N ASP A 60 -15.72 -6.01 -11.74
CA ASP A 60 -14.53 -6.81 -11.42
C ASP A 60 -14.69 -7.49 -10.06
N GLU A 61 -14.95 -8.79 -10.05
CA GLU A 61 -15.01 -9.63 -8.83
C GLU A 61 -13.74 -9.55 -7.97
N ASN A 62 -12.61 -9.12 -8.55
CA ASN A 62 -11.34 -8.99 -7.84
C ASN A 62 -11.13 -7.61 -7.23
N ALA A 63 -12.10 -6.70 -7.35
CA ALA A 63 -11.97 -5.32 -6.92
C ALA A 63 -11.58 -5.21 -5.43
N ILE A 64 -10.56 -4.38 -5.17
CA ILE A 64 -10.12 -4.03 -3.83
C ILE A 64 -10.28 -2.53 -3.68
N MET A 65 -11.29 -2.14 -2.93
CA MET A 65 -11.58 -0.75 -2.60
C MET A 65 -10.49 -0.22 -1.66
N VAL A 66 -10.05 1.00 -1.94
CA VAL A 66 -9.10 1.75 -1.12
C VAL A 66 -9.86 2.84 -0.38
N MET A 67 -9.72 2.84 0.95
CA MET A 67 -10.42 3.74 1.86
C MET A 67 -9.41 4.54 2.70
N TRP A 68 -9.73 5.80 2.96
CA TRP A 68 -9.02 6.70 3.87
C TRP A 68 -10.01 7.31 4.85
N HIS A 69 -9.87 7.06 6.15
CA HIS A 69 -10.82 7.49 7.19
C HIS A 69 -12.29 7.28 6.80
N ASN A 70 -12.70 6.04 6.49
CA ASN A 70 -14.04 5.66 6.02
C ASN A 70 -14.51 6.31 4.71
N ASN A 71 -13.65 7.06 4.02
CA ASN A 71 -13.95 7.62 2.71
C ASN A 71 -13.34 6.78 1.61
N LYS A 72 -14.16 6.42 0.63
CA LYS A 72 -13.69 5.76 -0.59
C LYS A 72 -12.89 6.73 -1.44
N ILE A 73 -11.61 6.40 -1.66
CA ILE A 73 -10.74 7.19 -2.53
C ILE A 73 -10.45 6.48 -3.86
N GLY A 74 -10.75 5.19 -3.98
CA GLY A 74 -10.67 4.49 -5.27
C GLY A 74 -10.45 3.00 -5.13
N TYR A 75 -9.64 2.44 -6.03
CA TYR A 75 -9.36 1.02 -6.11
C TYR A 75 -7.88 0.72 -6.36
N ILE A 76 -7.43 -0.47 -5.96
CA ILE A 76 -6.19 -1.05 -6.47
C ILE A 76 -6.36 -1.27 -7.98
N PRO A 77 -5.34 -0.97 -8.82
CA PRO A 77 -5.41 -1.22 -10.25
C PRO A 77 -5.81 -2.66 -10.57
N ARG A 78 -6.73 -2.83 -11.52
CA ARG A 78 -7.28 -4.13 -11.94
C ARG A 78 -6.20 -5.18 -12.25
N ALA A 79 -5.09 -4.74 -12.86
CA ALA A 79 -3.94 -5.60 -13.18
C ALA A 79 -3.30 -6.28 -11.95
N LEU A 80 -3.39 -5.65 -10.77
CA LEU A 80 -2.82 -6.18 -9.52
C LEU A 80 -3.89 -6.73 -8.57
N ALA A 81 -5.16 -6.32 -8.73
CA ALA A 81 -6.25 -6.61 -7.81
C ALA A 81 -6.42 -8.12 -7.54
N LYS A 82 -6.34 -8.96 -8.57
CA LYS A 82 -6.40 -10.43 -8.43
C LYS A 82 -5.29 -10.98 -7.52
N ASP A 83 -4.06 -10.48 -7.65
CA ASP A 83 -2.94 -10.96 -6.84
C ASP A 83 -3.06 -10.55 -5.38
N ILE A 84 -3.41 -9.28 -5.14
CA ILE A 84 -3.66 -8.77 -3.79
C ILE A 84 -4.84 -9.50 -3.13
N ARG A 85 -5.91 -9.78 -3.88
CA ARG A 85 -7.07 -10.52 -3.38
C ARG A 85 -6.64 -11.90 -2.89
N ARG A 86 -5.89 -12.65 -3.70
CA ARG A 86 -5.37 -13.97 -3.29
C ARG A 86 -4.54 -13.90 -2.02
N LYS A 87 -3.67 -12.90 -1.88
CA LYS A 87 -2.85 -12.72 -0.67
C LYS A 87 -3.70 -12.47 0.57
N ILE A 88 -4.64 -11.53 0.49
CA ILE A 88 -5.57 -11.25 1.59
C ILE A 88 -6.39 -12.50 1.95
N SER A 89 -6.93 -13.20 0.94
CA SER A 89 -7.71 -14.43 1.15
C SER A 89 -6.87 -15.58 1.72
N ALA A 90 -5.55 -15.58 1.52
CA ALA A 90 -4.62 -16.51 2.16
C ALA A 90 -4.22 -16.09 3.59
N GLY A 91 -4.81 -15.02 4.13
CA GLY A 91 -4.54 -14.53 5.49
C GLY A 91 -3.38 -13.54 5.58
N VAL A 92 -2.79 -13.11 4.46
CA VAL A 92 -1.72 -12.10 4.48
C VAL A 92 -2.33 -10.75 4.86
N VAL A 93 -1.90 -10.20 6.00
CA VAL A 93 -2.26 -8.84 6.39
C VAL A 93 -1.46 -7.86 5.53
N ILE A 94 -2.15 -7.01 4.78
CA ILE A 94 -1.51 -6.02 3.91
C ILE A 94 -1.72 -4.62 4.48
N LYS A 95 -0.64 -3.96 4.82
CA LYS A 95 -0.61 -2.53 5.12
C LYS A 95 -0.57 -1.74 3.82
N ALA A 96 -1.43 -0.75 3.70
CA ALA A 96 -1.41 0.23 2.62
C ALA A 96 -1.12 1.62 3.19
N SER A 97 -0.18 2.34 2.59
CA SER A 97 0.12 3.72 2.97
C SER A 97 0.41 4.60 1.77
N ILE A 98 0.13 5.89 1.88
CA ILE A 98 0.40 6.85 0.83
C ILE A 98 1.89 7.19 0.84
N VAL A 99 2.52 7.09 -0.34
CA VAL A 99 3.96 7.34 -0.50
C VAL A 99 4.30 8.45 -1.47
N GLU A 100 3.33 8.90 -2.26
CA GLU A 100 3.52 10.04 -3.17
C GLU A 100 2.17 10.66 -3.49
N ILE A 101 2.09 11.98 -3.40
CA ILE A 101 0.93 12.75 -3.85
C ILE A 101 1.38 13.70 -4.96
N LYS A 102 0.93 13.48 -6.19
CA LYS A 102 1.27 14.38 -7.30
C LYS A 102 0.35 15.59 -7.31
N PRO A 103 0.87 16.77 -7.74
CA PRO A 103 0.05 17.95 -7.94
C PRO A 103 -1.05 17.68 -8.96
N ILE A 104 -2.18 18.37 -8.80
CA ILE A 104 -3.29 18.28 -9.73
C ILE A 104 -2.82 18.76 -11.11
N ARG A 105 -2.94 17.90 -12.12
CA ARG A 105 -2.69 18.26 -13.52
C ARG A 105 -3.91 17.88 -14.35
N PHE A 106 -4.38 18.81 -15.18
CA PHE A 106 -5.59 18.64 -16.00
C PHE A 106 -6.82 18.20 -15.17
N GLY A 107 -7.00 18.77 -13.98
CA GLY A 107 -8.09 18.43 -13.06
C GLY A 107 -8.01 17.03 -12.44
N ARG A 108 -6.88 16.33 -12.59
CA ARG A 108 -6.66 14.97 -12.06
C ARG A 108 -5.59 14.98 -10.99
N LYS A 109 -5.92 14.42 -9.82
CA LYS A 109 -4.96 14.09 -8.77
C LYS A 109 -4.45 12.66 -8.93
N TRP A 110 -3.21 12.41 -8.53
CA TRP A 110 -2.64 11.07 -8.50
C TRP A 110 -2.09 10.79 -7.11
N ILE A 111 -2.51 9.68 -6.53
CA ILE A 111 -2.04 9.20 -5.23
C ILE A 111 -1.37 7.86 -5.46
N LYS A 112 -0.11 7.76 -5.07
CA LYS A 112 0.66 6.51 -5.07
C LYS A 112 0.61 5.90 -3.69
N VAL A 113 0.29 4.62 -3.66
CA VAL A 113 0.14 3.81 -2.45
C VAL A 113 1.16 2.70 -2.48
N ARG A 114 1.81 2.47 -1.35
CA ARG A 114 2.67 1.32 -1.12
C ARG A 114 1.89 0.25 -0.38
N LEU A 115 1.99 -0.97 -0.88
CA LEU A 115 1.45 -2.18 -0.27
C LEU A 115 2.59 -2.96 0.36
N GLN A 116 2.43 -3.34 1.63
CA GLN A 116 3.39 -4.15 2.36
C GLN A 116 2.69 -5.29 3.10
N ALA A 117 3.23 -6.50 3.01
CA ALA A 117 2.83 -7.60 3.88
C ALA A 117 3.30 -7.29 5.31
N MET A 118 2.47 -7.57 6.31
CA MET A 118 2.91 -7.57 7.71
C MET A 118 3.42 -8.98 8.05
N PRO A 119 4.50 -9.08 8.87
CA PRO A 119 5.03 -10.36 9.35
C PRO A 119 4.05 -11.11 10.25
#